data_AF-A0A3N9NNA5-F1
#
_entry.id   AF-A0A3N9NNA5-F1
#
_cell.length_a   1.000
_cell.length_b   1.000
_cell.length_c   1.000
_cell.angle_alpha   90.00
_cell.angle_beta   90.00
_cell.angle_gamma   90.00
#
_symmetry.space_group_name_H-M   'P 1'
#
loop_
_entity.id
_entity.type
_entity.pdbx_description
1 polymer ?
#
loop_
_entity_poly.entity_id
_entity_poly.type
_entity_poly.pdbx_seq_one_letter_code
_entity_poly.pdbx_strand_id
1 'polypeptide(L)'
;SHFAINWESRTVPPHYFDWLFITENLPEIHDLTETVTAESSDALFLLQKGRLQFSLLNREDSEALFDKALALSPTPLVHRETVIGLSKVYSKNRDYQRALDSLCTLIDTSTLNADVLFEMGLALVYLGRTSEAIDMFEEAIRWDPWHRMAHYFLGNGYARENYTQLWDRVDVDCGGSDVHALMNVELMIDSGDMQGAKELLSSFLEQHSECPRALVMLGSVEWNLGDYWQAATEFRKALDVVPEYGRAHNGLARSLLSFQMTYSINRESDQAIFDAKPMPNIMGIEKFISNWASLTPRHKKQVALSVEPWKAYLPVLIECGSHHYIKPLHQMLSECPNMEVIADQRISYDSRLWDDVRGCGGYTTVTGIEDVERSIYFSYNTVLHELTHQVHYTFPTADTKHIEDVFYAADAREESGIKTYMNRYQASSVYEYLAEGANAMFSPRRNEYDTREIVRERLYEMDLELVKLVEYYLPAPNLEACYPVG
;
A
#
# COMPACT_ATOMS: atom_id res chain seq x y z
N SER A 1 -23.66 7.28 19.00
CA SER A 1 -25.12 7.50 19.10
C SER A 1 -25.87 7.34 17.77
N HIS A 2 -25.22 7.14 16.62
CA HIS A 2 -25.88 7.10 15.30
C HIS A 2 -26.17 5.70 14.73
N PHE A 3 -25.86 4.62 15.45
CA PHE A 3 -26.19 3.24 15.05
C PHE A 3 -27.08 2.59 16.11
N ALA A 4 -28.38 2.92 16.10
CA ALA A 4 -29.33 2.26 16.98
C ALA A 4 -29.61 0.85 16.44
N ILE A 5 -28.92 -0.16 16.99
CA ILE A 5 -29.23 -1.57 16.74
C ILE A 5 -30.41 -1.95 17.63
N ASN A 6 -31.50 -2.41 17.02
CA ASN A 6 -32.58 -3.00 17.78
C ASN A 6 -32.31 -4.50 17.93
N TRP A 7 -31.63 -4.84 19.02
CA TRP A 7 -31.24 -6.21 19.39
C TRP A 7 -32.44 -7.16 19.59
N GLU A 8 -33.64 -6.65 19.88
CA GLU A 8 -34.86 -7.46 19.98
C GLU A 8 -35.43 -7.83 18.59
N SER A 9 -35.22 -6.98 17.59
CA SER A 9 -35.69 -7.20 16.20
C SER A 9 -34.63 -7.73 15.24
N ARG A 10 -33.36 -7.83 15.67
CA ARG A 10 -32.18 -8.12 14.82
C ARG A 10 -32.08 -7.26 13.55
N THR A 11 -32.65 -6.06 13.56
CA THR A 11 -32.50 -5.13 12.43
C THR A 11 -31.18 -4.38 12.57
N VAL A 12 -30.24 -4.70 11.68
CA VAL A 12 -28.94 -4.04 11.57
C VAL A 12 -28.95 -3.20 10.29
N PRO A 13 -28.77 -1.87 10.37
CA PRO A 13 -28.75 -1.03 9.17
C PRO A 13 -27.51 -1.36 8.32
N PRO A 14 -27.59 -1.37 6.97
CA PRO A 14 -26.45 -1.70 6.11
C PRO A 14 -25.18 -0.91 6.42
N HIS A 15 -25.31 0.39 6.73
CA HIS A 15 -24.19 1.27 7.08
C HIS A 15 -23.44 0.87 8.36
N TYR A 16 -24.06 0.06 9.24
CA TYR A 16 -23.35 -0.45 10.41
C TYR A 16 -22.28 -1.48 10.01
N PHE A 17 -22.56 -2.35 9.04
CA PHE A 17 -21.54 -3.26 8.53
C PHE A 17 -20.40 -2.52 7.84
N ASP A 18 -20.71 -1.45 7.10
CA ASP A 18 -19.67 -0.60 6.50
C ASP A 18 -18.77 0.02 7.58
N TRP A 19 -19.36 0.51 8.68
CA TRP A 19 -18.59 0.98 9.84
C TRP A 19 -17.71 -0.13 10.45
N LEU A 20 -18.24 -1.36 10.59
CA LEU A 20 -17.45 -2.49 11.11
C LEU A 20 -16.28 -2.86 10.19
N PHE A 21 -16.47 -2.86 8.88
CA PHE A 21 -15.37 -3.06 7.93
C PHE A 21 -14.36 -1.91 7.96
N ILE A 22 -14.82 -0.66 8.07
CA ILE A 22 -13.96 0.54 8.17
C ILE A 22 -13.08 0.50 9.41
N THR A 23 -13.64 0.03 10.54
CA THR A 23 -12.96 -0.08 11.85
C THR A 23 -12.26 -1.41 12.07
N GLU A 24 -12.24 -2.29 11.07
CA GLU A 24 -11.66 -3.64 11.12
C GLU A 24 -12.25 -4.53 12.23
N ASN A 25 -13.49 -4.28 12.65
CA ASN A 25 -14.19 -5.10 13.64
C ASN A 25 -14.85 -6.32 12.98
N LEU A 26 -14.01 -7.20 12.44
CA LEU A 26 -14.41 -8.49 11.88
C LEU A 26 -15.05 -9.45 12.89
N PRO A 27 -14.64 -9.54 14.16
CA PRO A 27 -15.30 -10.41 15.14
C PRO A 27 -16.79 -10.07 15.27
N GLU A 28 -17.15 -8.80 15.37
CA GLU A 28 -18.56 -8.39 15.43
C GLU A 28 -19.31 -8.76 14.14
N ILE A 29 -18.68 -8.63 12.96
CA ILE A 29 -19.29 -9.07 11.69
C ILE A 29 -19.51 -10.60 11.71
N HIS A 30 -18.55 -11.35 12.24
CA HIS A 30 -18.66 -12.80 12.41
C HIS A 30 -19.86 -13.13 13.31
N ASP A 31 -19.92 -12.57 14.51
CA ASP A 31 -21.00 -12.84 15.48
C ASP A 31 -22.38 -12.49 14.90
N LEU A 32 -22.49 -11.36 14.18
CA LEU A 32 -23.73 -10.95 13.52
C LEU A 32 -24.12 -11.88 12.36
N THR A 33 -23.17 -12.57 11.73
CA THR A 33 -23.39 -13.41 10.54
C THR A 33 -23.18 -14.91 10.80
N GLU A 34 -22.86 -15.33 12.03
CA GLU A 34 -22.50 -16.70 12.35
C GLU A 34 -23.66 -17.65 12.01
N THR A 35 -24.86 -17.30 12.47
CA THR A 35 -26.11 -18.07 12.25
C THR A 35 -26.59 -18.07 10.80
N VAL A 36 -26.00 -17.26 9.93
CA VAL A 36 -26.37 -17.15 8.51
C VAL A 36 -25.77 -18.35 7.78
N THR A 37 -26.57 -19.38 7.55
CA THR A 37 -26.14 -20.52 6.74
C THR A 37 -26.32 -20.22 5.27
N ALA A 38 -25.80 -21.12 4.44
CA ALA A 38 -26.02 -21.10 3.00
C ALA A 38 -27.51 -21.35 2.61
N GLU A 39 -28.40 -21.59 3.58
CA GLU A 39 -29.86 -21.75 3.38
C GLU A 39 -30.64 -20.51 3.82
N SER A 40 -29.95 -19.46 4.31
CA SER A 40 -30.55 -18.20 4.71
C SER A 40 -31.30 -17.53 3.55
N SER A 41 -32.41 -16.87 3.86
CA SER A 41 -33.20 -16.06 2.92
C SER A 41 -32.94 -14.56 3.06
N ASP A 42 -32.00 -14.14 3.92
CA ASP A 42 -31.63 -12.73 4.09
C ASP A 42 -30.42 -12.38 3.21
N ALA A 43 -30.70 -11.72 2.08
CA ALA A 43 -29.69 -11.33 1.10
C ALA A 43 -28.64 -10.37 1.67
N LEU A 44 -29.02 -9.47 2.59
CA LEU A 44 -28.07 -8.53 3.19
C LEU A 44 -27.06 -9.29 4.05
N PHE A 45 -27.52 -10.16 4.92
CA PHE A 45 -26.63 -10.92 5.80
C PHE A 45 -25.76 -11.93 5.04
N LEU A 46 -26.27 -12.53 3.96
CA LEU A 46 -25.45 -13.34 3.04
C LEU A 46 -24.35 -12.52 2.37
N LEU A 47 -24.67 -11.30 1.89
CA LEU A 47 -23.68 -10.37 1.35
C LEU A 47 -22.60 -10.05 2.39
N GLN A 48 -22.97 -9.71 3.63
CA GLN A 48 -21.97 -9.36 4.65
C GLN A 48 -21.11 -10.55 5.05
N LYS A 49 -21.69 -11.76 5.15
CA LYS A 49 -20.91 -12.99 5.37
C LYS A 49 -19.98 -13.28 4.19
N GLY A 50 -20.44 -13.05 2.96
CA GLY A 50 -19.62 -13.19 1.75
C GLY A 50 -18.43 -12.21 1.75
N ARG A 51 -18.63 -10.96 2.16
CA ARG A 51 -17.56 -9.96 2.37
C ARG A 51 -16.58 -10.41 3.45
N LEU A 52 -17.07 -10.94 4.57
CA LEU A 52 -16.23 -11.49 5.63
C LEU A 52 -15.37 -12.65 5.13
N GLN A 53 -15.97 -13.63 4.44
CA GLN A 53 -15.23 -14.77 3.88
C GLN A 53 -14.20 -14.33 2.84
N PHE A 54 -14.52 -13.31 2.03
CA PHE A 54 -13.55 -12.70 1.11
C PHE A 54 -12.34 -12.12 1.86
N SER A 55 -12.58 -11.35 2.93
CA SER A 55 -11.53 -10.77 3.79
C SER A 55 -10.70 -11.84 4.50
N LEU A 56 -11.31 -12.98 4.83
CA LEU A 56 -10.63 -14.16 5.39
C LEU A 56 -9.95 -15.03 4.33
N LEU A 57 -9.97 -14.61 3.06
CA LEU A 57 -9.34 -15.27 1.91
C LEU A 57 -9.98 -16.62 1.53
N ASN A 58 -11.19 -16.90 2.04
CA ASN A 58 -12.01 -18.07 1.72
C ASN A 58 -12.86 -17.78 0.48
N ARG A 59 -12.24 -17.89 -0.71
CA ARG A 59 -12.84 -17.44 -1.97
C ARG A 59 -14.05 -18.25 -2.42
N GLU A 60 -14.00 -19.58 -2.27
CA GLU A 60 -15.09 -20.48 -2.67
C GLU A 60 -16.36 -20.21 -1.84
N ASP A 61 -16.21 -20.12 -0.52
CA ASP A 61 -17.31 -19.79 0.38
C ASP A 61 -17.85 -18.37 0.11
N SER A 62 -16.97 -17.42 -0.15
CA SER A 62 -17.35 -16.05 -0.52
C SER A 62 -18.19 -16.00 -1.79
N GLU A 63 -17.76 -16.67 -2.87
CA GLU A 63 -18.50 -16.74 -4.15
C GLU A 63 -19.88 -17.37 -3.94
N ALA A 64 -19.95 -18.51 -3.24
CA ALA A 64 -21.20 -19.22 -2.99
C ALA A 64 -22.20 -18.38 -2.17
N LEU A 65 -21.71 -17.57 -1.22
CA LEU A 65 -22.56 -16.65 -0.44
C LEU A 65 -23.06 -15.48 -1.28
N PHE A 66 -22.21 -14.91 -2.14
CA PHE A 66 -22.62 -13.84 -3.05
C PHE A 66 -23.64 -14.31 -4.09
N ASP A 67 -23.43 -15.46 -4.73
CA ASP A 67 -24.39 -16.02 -5.69
C ASP A 67 -25.77 -16.21 -5.07
N LYS A 68 -25.82 -16.66 -3.81
CA LYS A 68 -27.07 -16.81 -3.06
C LYS A 68 -27.71 -15.47 -2.73
N ALA A 69 -26.93 -14.48 -2.29
CA ALA A 69 -27.44 -13.13 -2.06
C ALA A 69 -28.06 -12.54 -3.33
N LEU A 70 -27.45 -12.78 -4.50
CA LEU A 70 -27.94 -12.31 -5.80
C LEU A 70 -29.22 -13.03 -6.23
N ALA A 71 -29.34 -14.33 -5.97
CA ALA A 71 -30.51 -15.13 -6.33
C ALA A 71 -31.80 -14.73 -5.56
N LEU A 72 -31.67 -14.11 -4.39
CA LEU A 72 -32.80 -13.73 -3.52
C LEU A 72 -33.51 -12.43 -3.93
N SER A 73 -33.33 -11.97 -5.18
CA SER A 73 -33.90 -10.71 -5.70
C SER A 73 -33.58 -9.51 -4.80
N PRO A 74 -32.28 -9.17 -4.65
CA PRO A 74 -31.81 -8.16 -3.70
C PRO A 74 -32.31 -6.75 -4.05
N THR A 75 -32.35 -5.88 -3.03
CA THR A 75 -32.51 -4.43 -3.24
C THR A 75 -31.38 -3.89 -4.12
N PRO A 76 -31.52 -2.71 -4.79
CA PRO A 76 -30.46 -2.16 -5.62
C PRO A 76 -29.10 -2.02 -4.91
N LEU A 77 -29.12 -1.66 -3.62
CA LEU A 77 -27.93 -1.62 -2.76
C LEU A 77 -27.29 -3.00 -2.65
N VAL A 78 -28.04 -4.02 -2.21
CA VAL A 78 -27.49 -5.37 -2.02
C VAL A 78 -27.05 -5.97 -3.36
N HIS A 79 -27.79 -5.73 -4.45
CA HIS A 79 -27.39 -6.15 -5.79
C HIS A 79 -26.02 -5.59 -6.15
N ARG A 80 -25.83 -4.27 -6.09
CA ARG A 80 -24.56 -3.60 -6.42
C ARG A 80 -23.42 -4.19 -5.59
N GLU A 81 -23.55 -4.21 -4.27
CA GLU A 81 -22.48 -4.65 -3.38
C GLU A 81 -22.14 -6.14 -3.56
N THR A 82 -23.13 -6.97 -3.87
CA THR A 82 -22.92 -8.40 -4.18
C THR A 82 -22.16 -8.57 -5.50
N VAL A 83 -22.49 -7.81 -6.54
CA VAL A 83 -21.79 -7.87 -7.82
C VAL A 83 -20.36 -7.33 -7.71
N ILE A 84 -20.13 -6.27 -6.91
CA ILE A 84 -18.78 -5.82 -6.53
C ILE A 84 -18.01 -6.94 -5.79
N GLY A 85 -18.68 -7.65 -4.87
CA GLY A 85 -18.09 -8.80 -4.17
C GLY A 85 -17.64 -9.90 -5.14
N LEU A 86 -18.51 -10.29 -6.08
CA LEU A 86 -18.21 -11.28 -7.11
C LEU A 86 -17.08 -10.84 -8.05
N SER A 87 -17.08 -9.58 -8.50
CA SER A 87 -16.03 -9.06 -9.39
C SER A 87 -14.65 -9.11 -8.72
N LYS A 88 -14.58 -8.85 -7.42
CA LYS A 88 -13.37 -9.02 -6.60
C LYS A 88 -12.91 -10.47 -6.55
N VAL A 89 -13.84 -11.42 -6.37
CA VAL A 89 -13.53 -12.87 -6.42
C VAL A 89 -12.98 -13.25 -7.80
N TYR A 90 -13.67 -12.88 -8.88
CA TYR A 90 -13.24 -13.17 -10.26
C TYR A 90 -11.86 -12.58 -10.55
N SER A 91 -11.62 -11.33 -10.14
CA SER A 91 -10.31 -10.67 -10.28
C SER A 91 -9.21 -11.41 -9.52
N LYS A 92 -9.48 -11.90 -8.30
CA LYS A 92 -8.52 -12.70 -7.53
C LYS A 92 -8.26 -14.07 -8.17
N ASN A 93 -9.24 -14.61 -8.89
CA ASN A 93 -9.12 -15.83 -9.71
C ASN A 93 -8.56 -15.56 -11.13
N ARG A 94 -8.14 -14.32 -11.41
CA ARG A 94 -7.58 -13.85 -12.69
C ARG A 94 -8.56 -13.89 -13.86
N ASP A 95 -9.86 -14.01 -13.59
CA ASP A 95 -10.91 -13.89 -14.59
C ASP A 95 -11.37 -12.42 -14.70
N TYR A 96 -10.46 -11.58 -15.21
CA TYR A 96 -10.65 -10.13 -15.26
C TYR A 96 -11.76 -9.72 -16.24
N GLN A 97 -11.98 -10.50 -17.30
CA GLN A 97 -13.05 -10.23 -18.26
C GLN A 97 -14.41 -10.49 -17.61
N ARG A 98 -14.60 -11.61 -16.91
CA ARG A 98 -15.85 -11.88 -16.19
C ARG A 98 -16.09 -10.87 -15.07
N ALA A 99 -15.04 -10.41 -14.39
CA ALA A 99 -15.13 -9.33 -13.42
C ALA A 99 -15.71 -8.05 -14.06
N LEU A 100 -15.13 -7.63 -15.19
CA LEU A 100 -15.60 -6.45 -15.93
C LEU A 100 -17.02 -6.62 -16.47
N ASP A 101 -17.33 -7.75 -17.09
CA ASP A 101 -18.65 -8.03 -17.66
C ASP A 101 -19.75 -8.00 -16.59
N SER A 102 -19.44 -8.53 -15.40
CA SER A 102 -20.36 -8.52 -14.25
C SER A 102 -20.58 -7.10 -13.74
N LEU A 103 -19.54 -6.26 -13.66
CA LEU A 103 -19.68 -4.85 -13.28
C LEU A 103 -20.47 -4.04 -14.31
N CYS A 104 -20.33 -4.36 -15.60
CA CYS A 104 -21.09 -3.71 -16.68
C CYS A 104 -22.60 -3.91 -16.55
N THR A 105 -23.08 -4.93 -15.82
CA THR A 105 -24.53 -5.11 -15.57
C THR A 105 -25.09 -4.06 -14.62
N LEU A 106 -24.24 -3.29 -13.93
CA LEU A 106 -24.62 -2.25 -12.96
C LEU A 106 -24.64 -0.84 -13.56
N ILE A 107 -24.45 -0.68 -14.87
CA ILE A 107 -24.38 0.64 -15.56
C ILE A 107 -25.72 1.42 -15.50
N ASP A 108 -26.80 0.82 -15.00
CA ASP A 108 -28.01 1.56 -14.67
C ASP A 108 -27.77 2.54 -13.50
N THR A 109 -28.39 3.73 -13.59
CA THR A 109 -28.30 4.83 -12.61
C THR A 109 -28.69 4.44 -11.18
N SER A 110 -29.52 3.41 -11.00
CA SER A 110 -29.94 2.94 -9.67
C SER A 110 -28.85 2.14 -8.94
N THR A 111 -27.91 1.56 -9.68
CA THR A 111 -26.86 0.67 -9.17
C THR A 111 -25.45 1.23 -9.36
N LEU A 112 -25.24 2.17 -10.28
CA LEU A 112 -23.94 2.79 -10.52
C LEU A 112 -23.52 3.70 -9.35
N ASN A 113 -22.26 3.56 -8.90
CA ASN A 113 -21.61 4.46 -7.95
C ASN A 113 -20.09 4.51 -8.21
N ALA A 114 -19.37 5.30 -7.40
CA ALA A 114 -17.91 5.41 -7.49
C ALA A 114 -17.17 4.07 -7.31
N ASP A 115 -17.64 3.19 -6.41
CA ASP A 115 -17.02 1.87 -6.20
C ASP A 115 -17.13 0.98 -7.44
N VAL A 116 -18.28 0.96 -8.12
CA VAL A 116 -18.46 0.21 -9.38
C VAL A 116 -17.46 0.71 -10.43
N LEU A 117 -17.39 2.03 -10.61
CA LEU A 117 -16.46 2.64 -11.57
C LEU A 117 -15.01 2.29 -11.23
N PHE A 118 -14.63 2.37 -9.95
CA PHE A 118 -13.30 1.98 -9.51
C PHE A 118 -12.99 0.50 -9.80
N GLU A 119 -13.89 -0.43 -9.47
CA GLU A 119 -13.66 -1.85 -9.72
C GLU A 119 -13.61 -2.16 -11.23
N MET A 120 -14.35 -1.42 -12.07
CA MET A 120 -14.24 -1.52 -13.54
C MET A 120 -12.85 -1.06 -13.98
N GLY A 121 -12.36 0.07 -13.46
CA GLY A 121 -11.01 0.55 -13.72
C GLY A 121 -9.95 -0.47 -13.31
N LEU A 122 -10.11 -1.10 -12.15
CA LEU A 122 -9.20 -2.15 -11.67
C LEU A 122 -9.18 -3.37 -12.61
N ALA A 123 -10.34 -3.85 -13.05
CA ALA A 123 -10.42 -4.95 -14.02
C ALA A 123 -9.77 -4.57 -15.36
N LEU A 124 -9.97 -3.33 -15.83
CA LEU A 124 -9.37 -2.81 -17.05
C LEU A 124 -7.84 -2.72 -16.97
N VAL A 125 -7.28 -2.33 -15.82
CA VAL A 125 -5.82 -2.39 -15.59
C VAL A 125 -5.29 -3.80 -15.82
N TYR A 126 -5.93 -4.82 -15.23
CA TYR A 126 -5.49 -6.21 -15.38
C TYR A 126 -5.69 -6.77 -16.80
N LEU A 127 -6.60 -6.19 -17.57
CA LEU A 127 -6.78 -6.49 -19.00
C LEU A 127 -5.81 -5.71 -19.91
N GLY A 128 -4.92 -4.87 -19.35
CA GLY A 128 -4.00 -4.02 -20.11
C GLY A 128 -4.68 -2.84 -20.82
N ARG A 129 -5.94 -2.53 -20.49
CA ARG A 129 -6.74 -1.44 -21.06
C ARG A 129 -6.55 -0.16 -20.23
N THR A 130 -5.29 0.26 -20.10
CA THR A 130 -4.88 1.29 -19.14
C THR A 130 -5.57 2.64 -19.35
N SER A 131 -5.74 3.10 -20.59
CA SER A 131 -6.43 4.37 -20.86
C SER A 131 -7.89 4.36 -20.37
N GLU A 132 -8.61 3.28 -20.64
CA GLU A 132 -10.00 3.13 -20.18
C GLU A 132 -10.08 3.00 -18.65
N ALA A 133 -9.07 2.38 -18.03
CA ALA A 133 -8.99 2.32 -16.57
C ALA A 133 -8.87 3.73 -15.95
N ILE A 134 -8.04 4.59 -16.54
CA ILE A 134 -7.88 5.99 -16.10
C ILE A 134 -9.23 6.73 -16.22
N ASP A 135 -9.95 6.56 -17.34
CA ASP A 135 -11.27 7.16 -17.52
C ASP A 135 -12.25 6.76 -16.40
N MET A 136 -12.22 5.48 -16.00
CA MET A 136 -13.05 4.98 -14.90
C MET A 136 -12.65 5.52 -13.53
N PHE A 137 -11.34 5.63 -13.24
CA PHE A 137 -10.89 6.22 -11.98
C PHE A 137 -11.24 7.70 -11.88
N GLU A 138 -11.13 8.45 -12.98
CA GLU A 138 -11.52 9.86 -13.02
C GLU A 138 -13.03 10.08 -12.90
N GLU A 139 -13.84 9.20 -13.51
CA GLU A 139 -15.29 9.24 -13.29
C GLU A 139 -15.63 8.88 -11.84
N ALA A 140 -14.96 7.89 -11.23
CA ALA A 140 -15.18 7.52 -9.83
C ALA A 140 -14.98 8.72 -8.88
N ILE A 141 -13.90 9.49 -9.06
CA ILE A 141 -13.65 10.69 -8.23
C ILE A 141 -14.56 11.87 -8.56
N ARG A 142 -15.19 11.91 -9.75
CA ARG A 142 -16.25 12.90 -10.03
C ARG A 142 -17.53 12.58 -9.27
N TRP A 143 -17.84 11.30 -9.04
CA TRP A 143 -19.00 10.86 -8.28
C TRP A 143 -18.80 10.95 -6.77
N ASP A 144 -17.65 10.49 -6.30
CA ASP A 144 -17.21 10.66 -4.93
C ASP A 144 -15.81 11.28 -4.94
N PRO A 145 -15.72 12.61 -4.73
CA PRO A 145 -14.43 13.27 -4.59
C PRO A 145 -13.53 12.55 -3.60
N TRP A 146 -14.03 11.97 -2.51
CA TRP A 146 -13.21 11.35 -1.46
C TRP A 146 -12.91 9.86 -1.70
N HIS A 147 -13.13 9.35 -2.92
CA HIS A 147 -12.94 7.94 -3.24
C HIS A 147 -11.46 7.52 -3.18
N ARG A 148 -11.04 7.05 -1.98
CA ARG A 148 -9.65 6.77 -1.60
C ARG A 148 -8.90 5.90 -2.60
N MET A 149 -9.53 4.81 -3.06
CA MET A 149 -8.84 3.85 -3.93
C MET A 149 -8.66 4.38 -5.36
N ALA A 150 -9.57 5.22 -5.87
CA ALA A 150 -9.40 5.81 -7.20
C ALA A 150 -8.25 6.83 -7.18
N HIS A 151 -8.20 7.69 -6.14
CA HIS A 151 -7.05 8.54 -5.88
C HIS A 151 -5.75 7.73 -5.73
N TYR A 152 -5.77 6.58 -5.04
CA TYR A 152 -4.57 5.76 -4.93
C TYR A 152 -4.03 5.29 -6.29
N PHE A 153 -4.88 4.85 -7.22
CA PHE A 153 -4.43 4.39 -8.53
C PHE A 153 -3.93 5.55 -9.40
N LEU A 154 -4.68 6.65 -9.47
CA LEU A 154 -4.24 7.86 -10.18
C LEU A 154 -2.89 8.36 -9.64
N GLY A 155 -2.73 8.41 -8.31
CA GLY A 155 -1.49 8.81 -7.64
C GLY A 155 -0.42 7.71 -7.55
N ASN A 156 -0.61 6.57 -8.20
CA ASN A 156 0.43 5.55 -8.39
C ASN A 156 0.84 5.50 -9.87
N GLY A 157 0.64 6.58 -10.61
CA GLY A 157 1.13 6.74 -11.98
C GLY A 157 0.19 6.26 -13.07
N TYR A 158 -1.05 5.86 -12.75
CA TYR A 158 -2.12 5.75 -13.76
C TYR A 158 -2.62 7.14 -14.15
N ALA A 159 -1.72 7.92 -14.74
CA ALA A 159 -1.94 9.30 -15.12
C ALA A 159 -1.93 9.45 -16.65
N ARG A 160 -2.79 10.35 -17.16
CA ARG A 160 -2.81 10.69 -18.59
C ARG A 160 -1.58 11.48 -19.01
N GLU A 161 -1.20 12.45 -18.18
CA GLU A 161 -0.11 13.39 -18.44
C GLU A 161 1.11 13.08 -17.60
N ASN A 162 2.27 13.53 -18.08
CA ASN A 162 3.53 13.50 -17.35
C ASN A 162 3.85 14.90 -16.76
N TYR A 163 4.90 15.01 -15.96
CA TYR A 163 5.22 16.24 -15.25
C TYR A 163 5.69 17.37 -16.16
N THR A 164 6.36 17.08 -17.29
CA THR A 164 6.63 18.10 -18.31
C THR A 164 5.34 18.71 -18.87
N GLN A 165 4.30 17.90 -19.13
CA GLN A 165 3.00 18.39 -19.61
C GLN A 165 2.24 19.18 -18.54
N LEU A 166 2.43 18.83 -17.26
CA LEU A 166 1.79 19.51 -16.13
C LEU A 166 2.52 20.79 -15.69
N TRP A 167 3.75 21.04 -16.15
CA TRP A 167 4.65 22.07 -15.61
C TRP A 167 3.99 23.44 -15.40
N ASP A 168 3.36 23.98 -16.44
CA ASP A 168 2.73 25.31 -16.40
C ASP A 168 1.54 25.38 -15.42
N ARG A 169 0.89 24.24 -15.14
CA ARG A 169 -0.25 24.14 -14.22
C ARG A 169 0.20 23.95 -12.76
N VAL A 170 1.29 23.22 -12.53
CA VAL A 170 1.82 22.99 -11.18
C VAL A 170 2.64 24.16 -10.63
N ASP A 171 3.10 25.06 -11.49
CA ASP A 171 3.83 26.29 -11.12
C ASP A 171 2.91 27.52 -10.98
N VAL A 172 1.60 27.35 -11.19
CA VAL A 172 0.59 28.42 -11.03
C VAL A 172 0.66 28.99 -9.62
N ASP A 173 0.61 30.32 -9.53
CA ASP A 173 0.61 31.08 -8.26
C ASP A 173 1.83 30.79 -7.36
N CYS A 174 2.86 30.11 -7.85
CA CYS A 174 4.04 29.75 -7.05
C CYS A 174 5.15 30.81 -7.05
N GLY A 175 4.90 32.02 -7.57
CA GLY A 175 5.77 33.21 -7.52
C GLY A 175 7.23 32.94 -7.92
N GLY A 176 7.66 33.35 -9.13
CA GLY A 176 9.04 33.07 -9.60
C GLY A 176 10.19 33.57 -8.69
N SER A 177 9.92 34.47 -7.74
CA SER A 177 10.85 34.94 -6.70
C SER A 177 10.79 34.17 -5.37
N ASP A 178 9.77 33.32 -5.18
CA ASP A 178 9.43 32.66 -3.92
C ASP A 178 9.86 31.19 -3.87
N VAL A 179 10.59 30.73 -4.89
CA VAL A 179 11.36 29.47 -4.89
C VAL A 179 12.25 29.38 -3.64
N HIS A 180 12.76 30.51 -3.13
CA HIS A 180 13.54 30.55 -1.90
C HIS A 180 12.74 30.15 -0.66
N ALA A 181 11.45 30.48 -0.58
CA ALA A 181 10.61 30.08 0.55
C ALA A 181 10.41 28.57 0.55
N LEU A 182 10.06 27.98 -0.60
CA LEU A 182 9.91 26.53 -0.74
C LEU A 182 11.24 25.78 -0.54
N MET A 183 12.38 26.33 -0.98
CA MET A 183 13.70 25.78 -0.66
C MET A 183 13.99 25.80 0.85
N ASN A 184 13.63 26.89 1.55
CA ASN A 184 13.78 26.94 3.01
C ASN A 184 12.89 25.92 3.72
N VAL A 185 11.68 25.67 3.20
CA VAL A 185 10.80 24.61 3.70
C VAL A 185 11.44 23.24 3.54
N GLU A 186 12.03 22.93 2.37
CA GLU A 186 12.77 21.67 2.18
C GLU A 186 13.91 21.52 3.18
N LEU A 187 14.70 22.57 3.42
CA LEU A 187 15.76 22.56 4.44
C LEU A 187 15.21 22.34 5.86
N MET A 188 14.04 22.89 6.18
CA MET A 188 13.36 22.65 7.44
C MET A 188 12.91 21.19 7.55
N ILE A 189 12.30 20.63 6.52
CA ILE A 189 11.92 19.21 6.46
C ILE A 189 13.15 18.31 6.63
N ASP A 190 14.24 18.61 5.92
CA ASP A 190 15.49 17.85 5.97
C ASP A 190 16.15 17.87 7.36
N SER A 191 16.04 18.99 8.06
CA SER A 191 16.51 19.14 9.44
C SER A 191 15.53 18.59 10.50
N GLY A 192 14.35 18.14 10.08
CA GLY A 192 13.31 17.60 10.95
C GLY A 192 12.41 18.65 11.60
N ASP A 193 12.53 19.93 11.23
CA ASP A 193 11.68 21.03 11.71
C ASP A 193 10.34 21.08 10.97
N MET A 194 9.52 20.06 11.19
CA MET A 194 8.19 19.93 10.58
C MET A 194 7.24 21.07 11.01
N GLN A 195 7.40 21.58 12.23
CA GLN A 195 6.54 22.65 12.75
C GLN A 195 6.89 24.00 12.10
N GLY A 196 8.18 24.33 12.00
CA GLY A 196 8.64 25.51 11.26
C GLY A 196 8.26 25.45 9.77
N ALA A 197 8.39 24.26 9.15
CA ALA A 197 7.94 24.04 7.78
C ALA A 197 6.44 24.33 7.60
N LYS A 198 5.58 23.85 8.52
CA LYS A 198 4.14 24.13 8.52
C LYS A 198 3.82 25.62 8.64
N GLU A 199 4.50 26.33 9.53
CA GLU A 199 4.28 27.76 9.74
C GLU A 199 4.69 28.58 8.51
N LEU A 200 5.85 28.28 7.93
CA LEU A 200 6.34 28.95 6.72
C LEU A 200 5.42 28.67 5.52
N LEU A 201 5.01 27.42 5.32
CA LEU A 201 4.06 27.06 4.24
C LEU A 201 2.69 27.72 4.43
N SER A 202 2.17 27.73 5.65
CA SER A 202 0.90 28.41 5.96
C SER A 202 0.97 29.90 5.63
N SER A 203 2.04 30.59 6.06
CA SER A 203 2.23 32.00 5.75
C SER A 203 2.43 32.27 4.26
N PHE A 204 3.13 31.37 3.56
CA PHE A 204 3.30 31.45 2.11
C PHE A 204 1.95 31.35 1.38
N LEU A 205 1.11 30.39 1.77
CA LEU A 205 -0.21 30.15 1.19
C LEU A 205 -1.25 31.25 1.51
N GLU A 206 -0.98 32.17 2.46
CA GLU A 206 -1.81 33.38 2.63
C GLU A 206 -1.72 34.33 1.43
N GLN A 207 -0.58 34.33 0.72
CA GLN A 207 -0.34 35.16 -0.45
C GLN A 207 -0.47 34.38 -1.76
N HIS A 208 -0.25 33.06 -1.69
CA HIS A 208 -0.19 32.14 -2.83
C HIS A 208 -1.17 30.97 -2.65
N SER A 209 -2.44 31.30 -2.41
CA SER A 209 -3.46 30.33 -1.97
C SER A 209 -3.71 29.18 -2.94
N GLU A 210 -3.32 29.33 -4.22
CA GLU A 210 -3.53 28.34 -5.27
C GLU A 210 -2.23 27.67 -5.72
N CYS A 211 -1.08 27.89 -5.05
CA CYS A 211 0.18 27.24 -5.45
C CYS A 211 0.15 25.73 -5.17
N PRO A 212 0.06 24.86 -6.21
CA PRO A 212 -0.14 23.42 -6.01
C PRO A 212 1.06 22.76 -5.33
N ARG A 213 2.29 23.23 -5.63
CA ARG A 213 3.52 22.71 -5.01
C ARG A 213 3.53 22.94 -3.50
N ALA A 214 3.18 24.15 -3.05
CA ALA A 214 3.11 24.49 -1.64
C ALA A 214 2.00 23.71 -0.91
N LEU A 215 0.83 23.55 -1.54
CA LEU A 215 -0.28 22.75 -0.99
C LEU A 215 0.09 21.28 -0.78
N VAL A 216 0.79 20.67 -1.75
CA VAL A 216 1.27 19.28 -1.64
C VAL A 216 2.35 19.15 -0.56
N MET A 217 3.27 20.11 -0.44
CA MET A 217 4.26 20.14 0.65
C MET A 217 3.58 20.28 2.01
N LEU A 218 2.59 21.17 2.16
CA LEU A 218 1.85 21.33 3.40
C LEU A 218 1.08 20.07 3.76
N GLY A 219 0.41 19.44 2.80
CA GLY A 219 -0.25 18.15 3.01
C GLY A 219 0.72 17.08 3.52
N SER A 220 1.93 17.02 2.97
CA SER A 220 2.97 16.08 3.42
C SER A 220 3.49 16.40 4.83
N VAL A 221 3.60 17.67 5.20
CA VAL A 221 4.02 18.10 6.54
C VAL A 221 2.93 17.81 7.57
N GLU A 222 1.68 18.15 7.28
CA GLU A 222 0.53 17.85 8.15
C GLU A 222 0.37 16.34 8.38
N TRP A 223 0.59 15.54 7.34
CA TRP A 223 0.57 14.08 7.47
C TRP A 223 1.67 13.58 8.41
N ASN A 224 2.90 14.14 8.32
CA ASN A 224 3.99 13.81 9.24
C ASN A 224 3.72 14.24 10.69
N LEU A 225 2.97 15.32 10.88
CA LEU A 225 2.52 15.78 12.19
C LEU A 225 1.32 14.98 12.75
N GLY A 226 0.74 14.08 11.93
CA GLY A 226 -0.38 13.23 12.31
C GLY A 226 -1.76 13.85 12.10
N ASP A 227 -1.85 15.05 11.51
CA ASP A 227 -3.13 15.67 11.15
C ASP A 227 -3.57 15.20 9.76
N TYR A 228 -4.03 13.96 9.71
CA TYR A 228 -4.37 13.28 8.45
C TYR A 228 -5.55 13.92 7.73
N TRP A 229 -6.51 14.52 8.45
CA TRP A 229 -7.64 15.19 7.81
C TRP A 229 -7.24 16.53 7.20
N GLN A 230 -6.42 17.33 7.91
CA GLN A 230 -5.88 18.54 7.34
C GLN A 230 -4.99 18.22 6.13
N ALA A 231 -4.14 17.19 6.23
CA ALA A 231 -3.33 16.72 5.11
C ALA A 231 -4.19 16.36 3.88
N ALA A 232 -5.26 15.59 4.07
CA ALA A 232 -6.20 15.26 2.99
C ALA A 232 -6.85 16.51 2.38
N THR A 233 -7.15 17.52 3.20
CA THR A 233 -7.73 18.79 2.76
C THR A 233 -6.74 19.59 1.89
N GLU A 234 -5.46 19.65 2.26
CA GLU A 234 -4.47 20.38 1.44
C GLU A 234 -4.18 19.68 0.12
N PHE A 235 -4.08 18.34 0.12
CA PHE A 235 -3.97 17.59 -1.13
C PHE A 235 -5.21 17.77 -2.03
N ARG A 236 -6.41 17.88 -1.45
CA ARG A 236 -7.64 18.19 -2.20
C ARG A 236 -7.54 19.54 -2.91
N LYS A 237 -7.13 20.60 -2.19
CA LYS A 237 -7.00 21.93 -2.77
C LYS A 237 -6.00 21.93 -3.94
N ALA A 238 -4.91 21.19 -3.83
CA ALA A 238 -3.98 21.03 -4.95
C ALA A 238 -4.64 20.38 -6.17
N LEU A 239 -5.52 19.41 -5.96
CA LEU A 239 -6.30 18.75 -7.03
C LEU A 239 -7.44 19.62 -7.58
N ASP A 240 -7.94 20.59 -6.82
CA ASP A 240 -8.90 21.58 -7.32
C ASP A 240 -8.24 22.52 -8.34
N VAL A 241 -6.93 22.75 -8.23
CA VAL A 241 -6.13 23.54 -9.19
C VAL A 241 -5.60 22.66 -10.33
N VAL A 242 -5.01 21.50 -10.01
CA VAL A 242 -4.43 20.56 -10.98
C VAL A 242 -5.00 19.15 -10.76
N PRO A 243 -6.13 18.81 -11.41
CA PRO A 243 -6.80 17.53 -11.23
C PRO A 243 -5.98 16.30 -11.60
N GLU A 244 -4.89 16.44 -12.37
CA GLU A 244 -4.02 15.35 -12.80
C GLU A 244 -2.76 15.19 -11.94
N TYR A 245 -2.63 15.94 -10.85
CA TYR A 245 -1.40 15.98 -10.05
C TYR A 245 -1.22 14.70 -9.22
N GLY A 246 -0.47 13.73 -9.76
CA GLY A 246 -0.30 12.38 -9.21
C GLY A 246 0.14 12.34 -7.74
N ARG A 247 1.16 13.12 -7.35
CA ARG A 247 1.54 13.27 -5.94
C ARG A 247 0.41 13.71 -5.01
N ALA A 248 -0.47 14.62 -5.45
CA ALA A 248 -1.60 15.07 -4.64
C ALA A 248 -2.67 13.97 -4.52
N HIS A 249 -2.93 13.21 -5.59
CA HIS A 249 -3.77 12.01 -5.51
C HIS A 249 -3.22 10.98 -4.52
N ASN A 250 -1.90 10.72 -4.57
CA ASN A 250 -1.25 9.79 -3.66
C ASN A 250 -1.38 10.26 -2.21
N GLY A 251 -0.99 11.51 -1.95
CA GLY A 251 -1.07 12.14 -0.64
C GLY A 251 -2.49 12.09 -0.07
N LEU A 252 -3.50 12.45 -0.85
CA LEU A 252 -4.91 12.37 -0.45
C LEU A 252 -5.31 10.93 -0.09
N ALA A 253 -5.01 9.96 -0.94
CA ALA A 253 -5.36 8.56 -0.69
C ALA A 253 -4.69 8.02 0.58
N ARG A 254 -3.44 8.43 0.85
CA ARG A 254 -2.67 8.01 2.02
C ARG A 254 -3.13 8.71 3.29
N SER A 255 -3.45 10.00 3.22
CA SER A 255 -4.09 10.74 4.30
C SER A 255 -5.45 10.15 4.69
N LEU A 256 -6.29 9.79 3.72
CA LEU A 256 -7.57 9.15 3.99
C LEU A 256 -7.43 7.77 4.62
N LEU A 257 -6.43 6.96 4.19
CA LEU A 257 -6.17 5.70 4.87
C LEU A 257 -5.68 5.95 6.31
N SER A 258 -4.69 6.82 6.50
CA SER A 258 -4.15 7.09 7.85
C SER A 258 -5.26 7.60 8.78
N PHE A 259 -6.15 8.46 8.27
CA PHE A 259 -7.35 8.90 9.00
C PHE A 259 -8.28 7.73 9.33
N GLN A 260 -8.60 6.85 8.38
CA GLN A 260 -9.40 5.65 8.64
C GLN A 260 -8.77 4.76 9.72
N MET A 261 -7.45 4.52 9.63
CA MET A 261 -6.72 3.67 10.57
C MET A 261 -6.73 4.24 12.00
N THR A 262 -7.05 5.53 12.18
CA THR A 262 -7.23 6.11 13.52
C THR A 262 -8.39 5.47 14.29
N TYR A 263 -9.36 4.89 13.58
CA TYR A 263 -10.57 4.24 14.12
C TYR A 263 -10.50 2.72 14.14
N SER A 264 -9.40 2.10 13.68
CA SER A 264 -9.24 0.64 13.78
C SER A 264 -9.30 0.21 15.25
N ILE A 265 -10.09 -0.83 15.55
CA ILE A 265 -10.17 -1.40 16.91
C ILE A 265 -8.83 -1.99 17.37
N ASN A 266 -7.95 -2.34 16.43
CA ASN A 266 -6.63 -2.92 16.69
C ASN A 266 -5.55 -1.85 16.95
N ARG A 267 -5.85 -0.57 16.72
CA ARG A 267 -4.86 0.51 16.78
C ARG A 267 -4.15 0.60 18.12
N GLU A 268 -4.90 0.55 19.23
CA GLU A 268 -4.33 0.71 20.56
C GLU A 268 -3.39 -0.45 20.91
N SER A 269 -3.77 -1.69 20.58
CA SER A 269 -2.93 -2.86 20.81
C SER A 269 -1.68 -2.84 19.92
N ASP A 270 -1.82 -2.51 18.64
CA ASP A 270 -0.70 -2.45 17.70
C ASP A 270 0.31 -1.36 18.12
N GLN A 271 -0.20 -0.20 18.55
CA GLN A 271 0.61 0.90 19.07
C GLN A 271 1.34 0.50 20.37
N ALA A 272 0.67 -0.20 21.30
CA ALA A 272 1.29 -0.67 22.53
C ALA A 272 2.42 -1.69 22.27
N ILE A 273 2.23 -2.60 21.30
CA ILE A 273 3.28 -3.54 20.88
C ILE A 273 4.47 -2.78 20.29
N PHE A 274 4.22 -1.81 19.42
CA PHE A 274 5.26 -0.98 18.86
C PHE A 274 6.02 -0.22 19.95
N ASP A 275 5.32 0.47 20.86
CA ASP A 275 5.92 1.27 21.93
C ASP A 275 6.77 0.42 22.88
N ALA A 276 6.32 -0.79 23.20
CA ALA A 276 7.06 -1.73 24.03
C ALA A 276 8.36 -2.26 23.39
N LYS A 277 8.43 -2.34 22.05
CA LYS A 277 9.64 -2.79 21.36
C LYS A 277 10.68 -1.67 21.35
N PRO A 278 11.89 -1.84 21.92
CA PRO A 278 12.92 -0.82 21.87
C PRO A 278 13.43 -0.64 20.43
N MET A 279 13.88 0.57 20.10
CA MET A 279 14.57 0.81 18.84
C MET A 279 15.92 0.07 18.85
N PRO A 280 16.20 -0.80 17.86
CA PRO A 280 17.46 -1.54 17.83
C PRO A 280 18.62 -0.59 17.50
N ASN A 281 19.77 -0.83 18.12
CA ASN A 281 21.00 -0.12 17.78
C ASN A 281 21.65 -0.77 16.55
N ILE A 282 21.65 -0.07 15.42
CA ILE A 282 22.18 -0.54 14.15
C ILE A 282 23.30 0.39 13.73
N MET A 283 24.53 -0.13 13.72
CA MET A 283 25.72 0.67 13.40
C MET A 283 25.71 1.11 11.94
N GLY A 284 25.85 2.42 11.70
CA GLY A 284 25.94 2.99 10.35
C GLY A 284 24.60 3.13 9.63
N ILE A 285 23.47 2.93 10.31
CA ILE A 285 22.14 3.10 9.71
C ILE A 285 21.94 4.51 9.14
N GLU A 286 22.53 5.52 9.77
CA GLU A 286 22.49 6.92 9.31
C GLU A 286 23.28 7.18 8.03
N LYS A 287 24.20 6.26 7.66
CA LYS A 287 24.92 6.31 6.39
C LYS A 287 24.19 5.54 5.30
N PHE A 288 23.51 4.47 5.68
CA PHE A 288 22.73 3.63 4.76
C PHE A 288 21.40 4.29 4.37
N ILE A 289 20.66 4.83 5.35
CA ILE A 289 19.42 5.58 5.12
C ILE A 289 19.78 7.03 4.80
N SER A 290 19.76 7.41 3.52
CA SER A 290 20.35 8.68 3.06
C SER A 290 19.72 9.93 3.67
N ASN A 291 18.43 9.90 4.00
CA ASN A 291 17.72 10.98 4.67
C ASN A 291 17.39 10.67 6.13
N TRP A 292 18.24 9.89 6.81
CA TRP A 292 18.02 9.53 8.22
C TRP A 292 17.74 10.74 9.10
N ALA A 293 18.44 11.86 8.90
CA ALA A 293 18.28 13.05 9.73
C ALA A 293 16.84 13.59 9.74
N SER A 294 16.16 13.61 8.58
CA SER A 294 14.82 14.18 8.39
C SER A 294 13.70 13.32 8.97
N LEU A 295 13.97 12.04 9.24
CA LEU A 295 12.99 11.13 9.81
C LEU A 295 12.65 11.50 11.26
N THR A 296 11.35 11.47 11.57
CA THR A 296 10.86 11.59 12.95
C THR A 296 11.39 10.44 13.82
N PRO A 297 11.44 10.59 15.16
CA PRO A 297 11.86 9.49 16.05
C PRO A 297 11.07 8.19 15.85
N ARG A 298 9.78 8.31 15.50
CA ARG A 298 8.91 7.18 15.17
C ARG A 298 9.34 6.48 13.88
N HIS A 299 9.51 7.24 12.80
CA HIS A 299 9.99 6.70 11.51
C HIS A 299 11.38 6.07 11.63
N LYS A 300 12.31 6.71 12.37
CA LYS A 300 13.62 6.12 12.68
C LYS A 300 13.51 4.76 13.35
N LYS A 301 12.61 4.62 14.33
CA LYS A 301 12.37 3.36 15.01
C LYS A 301 11.78 2.30 14.07
N GLN A 302 10.79 2.63 13.24
CA GLN A 302 10.21 1.69 12.26
C GLN A 302 11.23 1.21 11.23
N VAL A 303 12.02 2.12 10.67
CA VAL A 303 13.09 1.79 9.72
C VAL A 303 14.13 0.90 10.39
N ALA A 304 14.59 1.25 11.60
CA ALA A 304 15.55 0.42 12.34
C ALA A 304 15.00 -0.99 12.63
N LEU A 305 13.73 -1.12 13.00
CA LEU A 305 13.08 -2.42 13.19
C LEU A 305 13.01 -3.25 11.90
N SER A 306 12.87 -2.60 10.75
CA SER A 306 12.81 -3.25 9.44
C SER A 306 14.19 -3.63 8.90
N VAL A 307 15.22 -2.87 9.26
CA VAL A 307 16.62 -3.14 8.92
C VAL A 307 17.24 -4.20 9.84
N GLU A 308 16.74 -4.33 11.08
CA GLU A 308 17.30 -5.22 12.11
C GLU A 308 17.57 -6.67 11.63
N PRO A 309 16.67 -7.34 10.89
CA PRO A 309 16.92 -8.69 10.38
C PRO A 309 18.23 -8.83 9.60
N TRP A 310 18.55 -7.84 8.77
CA TRP A 310 19.71 -7.86 7.87
C TRP A 310 20.86 -6.97 8.34
N LYS A 311 20.85 -6.50 9.60
CA LYS A 311 21.83 -5.56 10.14
C LYS A 311 23.29 -5.99 9.99
N ALA A 312 23.56 -7.29 9.92
CA ALA A 312 24.91 -7.83 9.74
C ALA A 312 25.52 -7.46 8.37
N TYR A 313 24.69 -7.28 7.33
CA TYR A 313 25.13 -6.94 5.98
C TYR A 313 25.24 -5.43 5.75
N LEU A 314 24.80 -4.60 6.70
CA LEU A 314 24.80 -3.15 6.54
C LEU A 314 26.20 -2.56 6.24
N PRO A 315 27.30 -3.00 6.91
CA PRO A 315 28.64 -2.54 6.56
C PRO A 315 29.04 -2.86 5.12
N VAL A 316 28.71 -4.06 4.63
CA VAL A 316 28.96 -4.47 3.24
C VAL A 316 28.17 -3.60 2.27
N LEU A 317 26.88 -3.39 2.54
CA LEU A 317 26.02 -2.54 1.71
C LEU A 317 26.56 -1.11 1.61
N ILE A 318 26.97 -0.53 2.74
CA ILE A 318 27.57 0.81 2.79
C ILE A 318 28.88 0.87 2.01
N GLU A 319 29.76 -0.13 2.15
CA GLU A 319 31.04 -0.19 1.43
C GLU A 319 30.86 -0.41 -0.07
N CYS A 320 29.88 -1.22 -0.45
CA CYS A 320 29.48 -1.37 -1.84
C CYS A 320 29.03 -0.04 -2.41
N GLY A 321 28.41 0.85 -1.62
CA GLY A 321 27.82 2.16 -1.97
C GLY A 321 26.28 2.15 -2.07
N SER A 322 25.64 1.05 -1.66
CA SER A 322 24.19 0.90 -1.61
C SER A 322 23.60 1.86 -0.59
N HIS A 323 22.42 2.39 -0.90
CA HIS A 323 21.71 3.30 0.00
C HIS A 323 20.20 3.16 -0.17
N HIS A 324 19.46 3.59 0.85
CA HIS A 324 18.01 3.53 0.91
C HIS A 324 17.46 4.90 1.28
N TYR A 325 16.56 5.43 0.46
CA TYR A 325 15.91 6.72 0.68
C TYR A 325 14.44 6.54 1.07
N ILE A 326 14.01 7.20 2.15
CA ILE A 326 12.62 7.15 2.61
C ILE A 326 11.88 8.39 2.08
N LYS A 327 11.16 8.21 0.98
CA LYS A 327 10.57 9.29 0.18
C LYS A 327 9.32 9.91 0.85
N PRO A 328 9.29 11.23 1.12
CA PRO A 328 8.10 11.91 1.65
C PRO A 328 6.95 11.94 0.62
N LEU A 329 5.73 12.28 1.07
CA LEU A 329 4.54 12.25 0.22
C LEU A 329 4.61 13.26 -0.94
N HIS A 330 5.23 14.43 -0.71
CA HIS A 330 5.27 15.52 -1.67
C HIS A 330 6.31 15.36 -2.79
N GLN A 331 7.22 14.40 -2.71
CA GLN A 331 8.34 14.25 -3.66
C GLN A 331 8.00 13.27 -4.79
N MET A 332 8.60 13.49 -5.97
CA MET A 332 8.61 12.57 -7.11
C MET A 332 9.62 11.46 -6.93
N LEU A 333 9.45 10.32 -7.59
CA LEU A 333 10.49 9.30 -7.56
C LEU A 333 11.77 9.78 -8.26
N SER A 334 11.61 10.49 -9.38
CA SER A 334 12.71 11.08 -10.15
C SER A 334 13.46 12.21 -9.45
N GLU A 335 12.87 12.79 -8.39
CA GLU A 335 13.51 13.77 -7.51
C GLU A 335 14.33 13.12 -6.39
N CYS A 336 14.21 11.79 -6.21
CA CYS A 336 15.02 11.08 -5.23
C CYS A 336 16.47 10.96 -5.73
N PRO A 337 17.45 10.85 -4.80
CA PRO A 337 18.86 10.74 -5.19
C PRO A 337 19.10 9.61 -6.21
N ASN A 338 19.79 9.92 -7.31
CA ASN A 338 20.16 8.97 -8.38
C ASN A 338 18.99 8.38 -9.18
N MET A 339 17.81 9.02 -9.17
CA MET A 339 16.61 8.58 -9.89
C MET A 339 16.22 9.53 -11.05
N GLU A 340 17.04 10.52 -11.38
CA GLU A 340 16.70 11.57 -12.35
C GLU A 340 16.44 11.00 -13.76
N VAL A 341 17.06 9.86 -14.08
CA VAL A 341 16.95 9.20 -15.38
C VAL A 341 15.54 8.69 -15.68
N ILE A 342 14.70 8.41 -14.68
CA ILE A 342 13.34 7.90 -14.86
C ILE A 342 12.28 9.02 -14.94
N ALA A 343 12.69 10.29 -14.91
CA ALA A 343 11.78 11.43 -15.05
C ALA A 343 10.93 11.32 -16.33
N ASP A 344 9.62 11.49 -16.17
CA ASP A 344 8.60 11.39 -17.22
C ASP A 344 8.53 10.07 -18.00
N GLN A 345 9.26 9.05 -17.54
CA GLN A 345 9.24 7.74 -18.16
C GLN A 345 8.04 6.91 -17.66
N ARG A 346 7.60 5.98 -18.49
CA ARG A 346 6.57 5.01 -18.12
C ARG A 346 7.17 3.62 -17.94
N ILE A 347 6.65 2.89 -16.96
CA ILE A 347 6.98 1.48 -16.75
C ILE A 347 6.52 0.68 -17.97
N SER A 348 7.43 -0.13 -18.53
CA SER A 348 7.21 -0.80 -19.81
C SER A 348 6.06 -1.82 -19.81
N TYR A 349 5.79 -2.47 -18.68
CA TYR A 349 4.84 -3.58 -18.60
C TYR A 349 3.44 -3.20 -18.07
N ASP A 350 3.28 -2.05 -17.40
CA ASP A 350 1.97 -1.59 -16.88
C ASP A 350 1.64 -0.12 -17.18
N SER A 351 2.53 0.59 -17.88
CA SER A 351 2.36 1.98 -18.35
C SER A 351 2.24 3.05 -17.26
N ARG A 352 2.46 2.72 -15.98
CA ARG A 352 2.48 3.72 -14.90
C ARG A 352 3.61 4.71 -15.09
N LEU A 353 3.37 5.98 -14.76
CA LEU A 353 4.38 7.02 -14.72
C LEU A 353 5.34 6.79 -13.54
N TRP A 354 6.65 6.69 -13.82
CA TRP A 354 7.67 6.42 -12.80
C TRP A 354 7.69 7.45 -11.68
N ASP A 355 7.45 8.71 -12.01
CA ASP A 355 7.41 9.86 -11.09
C ASP A 355 6.48 9.66 -9.88
N ASP A 356 5.33 9.02 -10.10
CA ASP A 356 4.30 8.77 -9.08
C ASP A 356 4.51 7.45 -8.32
N VAL A 357 5.41 6.60 -8.79
CA VAL A 357 5.74 5.35 -8.11
C VAL A 357 6.36 5.66 -6.73
N ARG A 358 5.97 4.87 -5.73
CA ARG A 358 6.32 5.11 -4.32
C ARG A 358 7.48 4.27 -3.82
N GLY A 359 7.92 3.28 -4.58
CA GLY A 359 9.10 2.49 -4.25
C GLY A 359 9.83 2.01 -5.49
N CYS A 360 11.14 1.91 -5.37
CA CYS A 360 12.01 1.34 -6.38
C CYS A 360 13.06 0.50 -5.66
N GLY A 361 13.12 -0.78 -6.00
CA GLY A 361 14.21 -1.65 -5.57
C GLY A 361 15.48 -1.41 -6.38
N GLY A 362 16.52 -2.16 -6.04
CA GLY A 362 17.81 -2.12 -6.70
C GLY A 362 18.92 -1.65 -5.77
N TYR A 363 19.98 -1.10 -6.36
CA TYR A 363 21.15 -0.69 -5.60
C TYR A 363 20.92 0.64 -4.86
N THR A 364 20.29 1.60 -5.54
CA THR A 364 19.63 2.75 -4.91
C THR A 364 18.17 2.38 -4.69
N THR A 365 17.81 2.19 -3.43
CA THR A 365 16.45 1.82 -3.05
C THR A 365 15.67 3.04 -2.60
N VAL A 366 14.40 3.13 -2.99
CA VAL A 366 13.46 4.13 -2.49
C VAL A 366 12.24 3.44 -1.91
N THR A 367 11.76 3.91 -0.76
CA THR A 367 10.47 3.49 -0.19
C THR A 367 9.70 4.70 0.30
N GLY A 368 8.40 4.76 -0.01
CA GLY A 368 7.52 5.82 0.46
C GLY A 368 7.37 5.79 1.99
N ILE A 369 7.40 6.97 2.61
CA ILE A 369 7.22 7.12 4.07
C ILE A 369 5.89 6.54 4.55
N GLU A 370 4.86 6.56 3.69
CA GLU A 370 3.56 5.97 3.98
C GLU A 370 3.58 4.44 4.11
N ASP A 371 4.52 3.77 3.46
CA ASP A 371 4.68 2.32 3.58
C ASP A 371 5.51 1.98 4.83
N VAL A 372 6.44 2.86 5.24
CA VAL A 372 7.10 2.79 6.54
C VAL A 372 6.07 2.89 7.67
N GLU A 373 5.14 3.85 7.60
CA GLU A 373 4.14 4.05 8.65
C GLU A 373 3.17 2.87 8.78
N ARG A 374 2.84 2.18 7.69
CA ARG A 374 1.96 1.01 7.72
C ARG A 374 2.56 -0.21 8.43
N SER A 375 3.89 -0.28 8.57
CA SER A 375 4.58 -1.43 9.19
C SER A 375 4.20 -1.68 10.66
N ILE A 376 3.74 -0.65 11.39
CA ILE A 376 3.29 -0.79 12.80
C ILE A 376 1.96 -1.52 12.91
N TYR A 377 1.14 -1.41 11.87
CA TYR A 377 -0.12 -2.12 11.76
C TYR A 377 0.11 -3.48 11.13
N PHE A 378 1.33 -4.03 11.25
CA PHE A 378 1.65 -5.37 10.81
C PHE A 378 1.31 -5.65 9.35
N SER A 379 1.32 -4.60 8.54
CA SER A 379 1.21 -4.69 7.08
C SER A 379 2.56 -5.10 6.49
N TYR A 380 2.54 -5.43 5.20
CA TYR A 380 3.72 -5.79 4.43
C TYR A 380 4.91 -4.83 4.68
N ASN A 381 6.07 -5.39 5.02
CA ASN A 381 7.26 -4.59 5.35
C ASN A 381 8.09 -4.29 4.09
N THR A 382 7.75 -3.19 3.40
CA THR A 382 8.44 -2.79 2.16
C THR A 382 9.93 -2.52 2.39
N VAL A 383 10.31 -1.90 3.52
CA VAL A 383 11.72 -1.61 3.81
C VAL A 383 12.54 -2.90 3.92
N LEU A 384 12.03 -3.90 4.65
CA LEU A 384 12.67 -5.21 4.79
C LEU A 384 12.74 -5.94 3.43
N HIS A 385 11.66 -5.90 2.65
CA HIS A 385 11.62 -6.56 1.34
C HIS A 385 12.70 -5.99 0.42
N GLU A 386 12.73 -4.68 0.24
CA GLU A 386 13.71 -4.04 -0.65
C GLU A 386 15.15 -4.17 -0.15
N LEU A 387 15.35 -4.11 1.18
CA LEU A 387 16.65 -4.40 1.78
C LEU A 387 17.09 -5.85 1.49
N THR A 388 16.16 -6.80 1.45
CA THR A 388 16.49 -8.20 1.15
C THR A 388 17.02 -8.34 -0.28
N HIS A 389 16.46 -7.61 -1.24
CA HIS A 389 17.03 -7.53 -2.61
C HIS A 389 18.46 -7.00 -2.58
N GLN A 390 18.71 -5.91 -1.85
CA GLN A 390 20.06 -5.35 -1.72
C GLN A 390 21.05 -6.34 -1.09
N VAL A 391 20.65 -7.05 -0.04
CA VAL A 391 21.48 -8.11 0.59
C VAL A 391 21.77 -9.23 -0.40
N HIS A 392 20.75 -9.67 -1.15
CA HIS A 392 20.92 -10.72 -2.15
C HIS A 392 21.98 -10.34 -3.20
N TYR A 393 22.02 -9.08 -3.66
CA TYR A 393 23.05 -8.61 -4.59
C TYR A 393 24.48 -8.63 -4.03
N THR A 394 24.66 -8.75 -2.71
CA THR A 394 25.99 -8.87 -2.10
C THR A 394 26.51 -10.29 -2.02
N PHE A 395 25.67 -11.30 -2.24
CA PHE A 395 26.06 -12.68 -2.04
C PHE A 395 27.11 -13.16 -3.07
N PRO A 396 28.13 -13.92 -2.62
CA PRO A 396 29.07 -14.54 -3.53
C PRO A 396 28.37 -15.63 -4.36
N THR A 397 28.97 -15.99 -5.50
CA THR A 397 28.40 -16.95 -6.46
C THR A 397 27.93 -18.28 -5.84
N ALA A 398 28.64 -18.77 -4.82
CA ALA A 398 28.27 -20.01 -4.14
C ALA A 398 26.95 -19.88 -3.36
N ASP A 399 26.72 -18.72 -2.73
CA ASP A 399 25.51 -18.44 -1.97
C ASP A 399 24.33 -18.13 -2.91
N THR A 400 24.57 -17.36 -3.98
CA THR A 400 23.57 -17.16 -5.04
C THR A 400 23.10 -18.51 -5.61
N LYS A 401 24.04 -19.41 -5.91
CA LYS A 401 23.72 -20.74 -6.43
C LYS A 401 22.91 -21.59 -5.43
N HIS A 402 23.22 -21.50 -4.14
CA HIS A 402 22.46 -22.22 -3.12
C HIS A 402 20.99 -21.75 -3.07
N ILE A 403 20.76 -20.44 -3.17
CA ILE A 403 19.40 -19.86 -3.23
C ILE A 403 18.68 -20.31 -4.50
N GLU A 404 19.36 -20.27 -5.65
CA GLU A 404 18.84 -20.77 -6.93
C GLU A 404 18.44 -22.26 -6.85
N ASP A 405 19.31 -23.10 -6.28
CA ASP A 405 19.04 -24.54 -6.12
C ASP A 405 17.78 -24.79 -5.28
N VAL A 406 17.57 -24.02 -4.20
CA VAL A 406 16.36 -24.09 -3.37
C VAL A 406 15.13 -23.57 -4.11
N PHE A 407 15.25 -22.47 -4.85
CA PHE A 407 14.18 -21.91 -5.67
C PHE A 407 13.73 -22.86 -6.77
N TYR A 408 14.65 -23.45 -7.55
CA TYR A 408 14.29 -24.42 -8.59
C TYR A 408 13.73 -25.72 -8.02
N ALA A 409 14.14 -26.10 -6.80
CA ALA A 409 13.49 -27.19 -6.09
C ALA A 409 12.05 -26.85 -5.68
N ALA A 410 11.73 -25.58 -5.40
CA ALA A 410 10.37 -25.11 -5.17
C ALA A 410 9.53 -25.13 -6.46
N ASP A 411 10.09 -24.69 -7.59
CA ASP A 411 9.44 -24.77 -8.90
C ASP A 411 9.07 -26.22 -9.24
N ALA A 412 10.01 -27.16 -9.05
CA ALA A 412 9.76 -28.58 -9.31
C ALA A 412 8.65 -29.16 -8.41
N ARG A 413 8.50 -28.68 -7.17
CA ARG A 413 7.38 -29.07 -6.29
C ARG A 413 6.05 -28.52 -6.81
N GLU A 414 6.00 -27.25 -7.20
CA GLU A 414 4.82 -26.61 -7.77
C GLU A 414 4.36 -27.33 -9.06
N GLU A 415 5.29 -27.63 -9.97
CA GLU A 415 5.03 -28.39 -11.21
C GLU A 415 4.50 -29.80 -10.94
N SER A 416 4.89 -30.42 -9.81
CA SER A 416 4.38 -31.72 -9.37
C SER A 416 2.98 -31.66 -8.72
N GLY A 417 2.40 -30.46 -8.59
CA GLY A 417 1.09 -30.22 -8.00
C GLY A 417 1.11 -29.94 -6.49
N ILE A 418 2.29 -29.76 -5.89
CA ILE A 418 2.43 -29.38 -4.49
C ILE A 418 2.48 -27.85 -4.42
N LYS A 419 1.42 -27.25 -3.86
CA LYS A 419 1.32 -25.81 -3.69
C LYS A 419 2.42 -25.31 -2.72
N THR A 420 3.42 -24.65 -3.28
CA THR A 420 4.66 -24.23 -2.61
C THR A 420 4.71 -22.71 -2.43
N TYR A 421 4.26 -21.94 -3.42
CA TYR A 421 4.34 -20.47 -3.36
C TYR A 421 3.16 -19.81 -2.64
N MET A 422 3.44 -18.94 -1.67
CA MET A 422 2.45 -18.16 -0.92
C MET A 422 1.68 -17.18 -1.80
N ASN A 423 2.37 -16.60 -2.79
CA ASN A 423 1.83 -15.61 -3.72
C ASN A 423 2.58 -15.65 -5.06
N ARG A 424 2.09 -14.87 -6.03
CA ARG A 424 2.66 -14.85 -7.39
C ARG A 424 4.04 -14.20 -7.47
N TYR A 425 4.38 -13.30 -6.55
CA TYR A 425 5.64 -12.57 -6.58
C TYR A 425 6.78 -13.50 -6.16
N GLN A 426 6.56 -14.30 -5.12
CA GLN A 426 7.52 -15.32 -4.66
C GLN A 426 7.94 -16.29 -5.80
N ALA A 427 7.05 -16.59 -6.74
CA ALA A 427 7.31 -17.47 -7.89
C ALA A 427 7.96 -16.75 -9.09
N SER A 428 8.07 -15.42 -9.07
CA SER A 428 8.41 -14.65 -10.27
C SER A 428 9.91 -14.55 -10.54
N SER A 429 10.75 -14.63 -9.50
CA SER A 429 12.19 -14.68 -9.63
C SER A 429 12.84 -15.19 -8.34
N VAL A 430 14.11 -15.61 -8.45
CA VAL A 430 14.94 -15.98 -7.29
C VAL A 430 15.12 -14.84 -6.28
N TYR A 431 15.08 -13.58 -6.74
CA TYR A 431 15.18 -12.40 -5.88
C TYR A 431 13.93 -12.21 -5.04
N GLU A 432 12.76 -12.25 -5.70
CA GLU A 432 11.46 -12.19 -5.05
C GLU A 432 11.23 -13.37 -4.11
N TYR A 433 11.71 -14.57 -4.47
CA TYR A 433 11.63 -15.75 -3.61
C TYR A 433 12.25 -15.51 -2.23
N LEU A 434 13.48 -14.99 -2.19
CA LEU A 434 14.17 -14.69 -0.92
C LEU A 434 13.51 -13.52 -0.19
N ALA A 435 13.16 -12.45 -0.90
CA ALA A 435 12.58 -11.24 -0.32
C ALA A 435 11.19 -11.47 0.29
N GLU A 436 10.33 -12.24 -0.39
CA GLU A 436 9.03 -12.68 0.13
C GLU A 436 9.20 -13.62 1.34
N GLY A 437 10.18 -14.53 1.31
CA GLY A 437 10.50 -15.39 2.45
C GLY A 437 10.90 -14.61 3.69
N ALA A 438 11.78 -13.61 3.54
CA ALA A 438 12.18 -12.73 4.63
C ALA A 438 10.98 -11.91 5.14
N ASN A 439 10.23 -11.27 4.25
CA ASN A 439 9.06 -10.47 4.61
C ASN A 439 8.03 -11.31 5.40
N ALA A 440 7.72 -12.51 4.91
CA ALA A 440 6.80 -13.44 5.56
C ALA A 440 7.32 -13.93 6.93
N MET A 441 8.60 -14.27 7.05
CA MET A 441 9.18 -14.74 8.31
C MET A 441 9.12 -13.69 9.43
N PHE A 442 9.37 -12.43 9.10
CA PHE A 442 9.35 -11.31 10.04
C PHE A 442 7.97 -10.65 10.20
N SER A 443 6.97 -11.11 9.43
CA SER A 443 5.58 -10.75 9.69
C SER A 443 5.11 -11.36 11.01
N PRO A 444 4.24 -10.67 11.78
CA PRO A 444 3.67 -11.25 12.99
C PRO A 444 2.71 -12.37 12.64
N ARG A 445 2.43 -13.22 13.63
CA ARG A 445 1.39 -14.25 13.51
C ARG A 445 0.02 -13.64 13.77
N ARG A 446 -0.97 -14.10 13.01
CA ARG A 446 -2.37 -13.67 13.11
C ARG A 446 -3.03 -14.08 14.41
N ASN A 447 -4.06 -13.32 14.80
CA ASN A 447 -5.21 -13.84 15.55
C ASN A 447 -6.37 -14.15 14.58
N GLU A 448 -7.44 -14.81 15.07
CA GLU A 448 -8.52 -15.41 14.25
C GLU A 448 -9.25 -14.44 13.28
N TYR A 449 -9.24 -13.13 13.57
CA TYR A 449 -10.03 -12.12 12.84
C TYR A 449 -9.19 -10.98 12.25
N ASP A 450 -7.88 -11.15 12.19
CA ASP A 450 -6.98 -10.20 11.53
C ASP A 450 -7.11 -10.31 9.99
N THR A 451 -7.34 -9.20 9.29
CA THR A 451 -7.48 -9.17 7.82
C THR A 451 -6.15 -9.07 7.05
N ARG A 452 -5.03 -8.84 7.74
CA ARG A 452 -3.69 -8.63 7.16
C ARG A 452 -3.08 -9.95 6.73
N GLU A 453 -2.46 -10.11 5.57
CA GLU A 453 -2.13 -11.44 5.00
C GLU A 453 -1.42 -12.42 5.98
N ILE A 454 -1.87 -13.70 6.05
CA ILE A 454 -1.22 -14.81 6.79
C ILE A 454 0.10 -15.28 6.13
N VAL A 455 0.94 -14.34 5.70
CA VAL A 455 2.15 -14.67 4.94
C VAL A 455 3.10 -15.54 5.76
N ARG A 456 3.22 -15.29 7.07
CA ARG A 456 4.07 -16.13 7.93
C ARG A 456 3.55 -17.55 8.02
N GLU A 457 2.28 -17.74 8.39
CA GLU A 457 1.70 -19.08 8.53
C GLU A 457 1.77 -19.85 7.21
N ARG A 458 1.43 -19.20 6.09
CA ARG A 458 1.56 -19.79 4.75
C ARG A 458 2.99 -20.18 4.43
N LEU A 459 3.99 -19.36 4.79
CA LEU A 459 5.39 -19.71 4.58
C LEU A 459 5.73 -21.03 5.29
N TYR A 460 5.36 -21.15 6.57
CA TYR A 460 5.67 -22.34 7.37
C TYR A 460 4.87 -23.58 6.92
N GLU A 461 3.68 -23.40 6.34
CA GLU A 461 2.88 -24.50 5.80
C GLU A 461 3.34 -24.94 4.41
N MET A 462 3.72 -24.00 3.56
CA MET A 462 3.93 -24.23 2.12
C MET A 462 5.41 -24.40 1.74
N ASP A 463 6.34 -23.74 2.45
CA ASP A 463 7.75 -23.72 2.07
C ASP A 463 8.74 -23.63 3.25
N LEU A 464 8.86 -24.74 3.98
CA LEU A 464 9.84 -24.87 5.06
C LEU A 464 11.30 -24.76 4.60
N GLU A 465 11.60 -25.01 3.32
CA GLU A 465 12.96 -24.86 2.81
C GLU A 465 13.34 -23.39 2.66
N LEU A 466 12.40 -22.54 2.22
CA LEU A 466 12.60 -21.09 2.23
C LEU A 466 12.77 -20.54 3.66
N VAL A 467 12.05 -21.07 4.65
CA VAL A 467 12.26 -20.72 6.07
C VAL A 467 13.72 -21.00 6.46
N LYS A 468 14.20 -22.22 6.23
CA LYS A 468 15.58 -22.60 6.58
C LYS A 468 16.62 -21.76 5.83
N LEU A 469 16.35 -21.44 4.57
CA LEU A 469 17.22 -20.63 3.72
C LEU A 469 17.41 -19.23 4.31
N VAL A 470 16.32 -18.54 4.66
CA VAL A 470 16.39 -17.23 5.29
C VAL A 470 17.09 -17.31 6.64
N GLU A 471 16.72 -18.29 7.49
CA GLU A 471 17.38 -18.51 8.80
C GLU A 471 18.90 -18.73 8.69
N TYR A 472 19.35 -19.41 7.62
CA TYR A 472 20.76 -19.66 7.37
C TYR A 472 21.53 -18.37 7.07
N TYR A 473 20.95 -17.44 6.31
CA TYR A 473 21.63 -16.21 5.88
C TYR A 473 21.55 -15.05 6.90
N LEU A 474 20.57 -15.05 7.81
CA LEU A 474 20.46 -14.04 8.87
C LEU A 474 21.72 -13.81 9.72
N PRO A 475 22.42 -14.86 10.23
CA PRO A 475 23.66 -14.68 11.00
C PRO A 475 24.88 -14.29 10.15
N ALA A 476 24.72 -14.11 8.84
CA ALA A 476 25.77 -13.75 7.88
C ALA A 476 27.00 -14.69 7.90
N PRO A 477 26.82 -15.99 7.60
CA PRO A 477 27.88 -17.00 7.74
C PRO A 477 29.12 -16.74 6.87
N ASN A 478 28.95 -16.07 5.72
CA ASN A 478 30.00 -15.76 4.75
C ASN A 478 30.18 -14.24 4.53
N LEU A 479 29.94 -13.41 5.56
CA LEU A 479 29.92 -11.95 5.44
C LEU A 479 31.17 -11.36 4.74
N GLU A 480 32.36 -11.85 5.09
CA GLU A 480 33.64 -11.40 4.50
C GLU A 480 33.69 -11.59 2.97
N ALA A 481 33.04 -12.64 2.45
CA ALA A 481 32.99 -12.92 1.02
C ALA A 481 31.98 -12.04 0.27
N CYS A 482 31.15 -11.28 1.00
CA CYS A 482 30.16 -10.37 0.42
C CYS A 482 30.76 -8.97 0.13
N TYR A 483 31.94 -8.65 0.69
CA TYR A 483 32.62 -7.39 0.43
C TYR A 483 33.05 -7.28 -1.05
N PRO A 484 33.00 -6.07 -1.63
CA PRO A 484 33.47 -5.86 -3.00
C PRO A 484 34.97 -6.17 -3.07
N VAL A 485 35.39 -6.85 -4.15
CA VAL A 485 36.81 -7.16 -4.37
C VAL A 485 37.53 -5.86 -4.76
N GLY A 486 38.27 -5.29 -3.81
CA GLY A 486 39.16 -4.13 -3.98
C GLY A 486 40.61 -4.53 -4.27
#